data_AF-A0A9P8C439-F1
#
_entry.id   AF-A0A9P8C439-F1
#
_cell.length_a   1.000
_cell.length_b   1.000
_cell.length_c   1.000
_cell.angle_alpha   90.00
_cell.angle_beta   90.00
_cell.angle_gamma   90.00
#
_symmetry.space_group_name_H-M   'P 1'
#
loop_
_entity.id
_entity.type
_entity.pdbx_description
1 polymer ?
#
loop_
_entity_poly.entity_id
_entity_poly.type
_entity_poly.pdbx_seq_one_letter_code
_entity_poly.pdbx_strand_id
1 'polypeptide(L)'
;MIVWSHTSPHEGPKAWRPHIGVDDAAGEEELSVVQTVSDQLFRDEEGRLVPDSQASLQLQLQDFATEAFAEKFSDLSQSTHISAETLFSLLERAETKARRVKLGEGLVRNSTPWAKKRRGVSTPPEELDPVLEGISEEEEQRAMKKATMDDVSYKASSSKAELE
;
A
#
# COMPACT_ATOMS: atom_id res chain seq x y z
N MET A 1 -0.97 -3.36 -8.48
CA MET A 1 -0.95 -2.56 -7.23
C MET A 1 0.11 -3.14 -6.30
N ILE A 2 1.22 -2.43 -6.07
CA ILE A 2 2.28 -2.88 -5.15
C ILE A 2 1.87 -2.44 -3.74
N VAL A 3 1.77 -3.41 -2.82
CA VAL A 3 1.45 -3.15 -1.42
C VAL A 3 2.74 -3.04 -0.63
N TRP A 4 2.94 -1.88 -0.02
CA TRP A 4 4.04 -1.63 0.92
C TRP A 4 3.54 -1.89 2.33
N SER A 5 4.18 -2.82 3.03
CA SER A 5 3.95 -3.05 4.46
C SER A 5 5.16 -2.52 5.24
N HIS A 6 4.89 -1.63 6.20
CA HIS A 6 5.91 -1.12 7.10
C HIS A 6 5.74 -1.81 8.45
N THR A 7 6.32 -2.99 8.59
CA THR A 7 6.29 -3.73 9.85
C THR A 7 7.63 -3.50 10.55
N SER A 8 7.63 -2.77 11.66
CA SER A 8 8.80 -2.55 12.52
C SER A 8 9.93 -1.68 11.91
N PRO A 9 10.66 -0.87 12.72
CA PRO A 9 11.84 -0.14 12.25
C PRO A 9 13.05 -1.05 11.89
N HIS A 10 12.91 -2.36 12.12
CA HIS A 10 13.94 -3.39 12.00
C HIS A 10 13.80 -4.27 10.76
N GLU A 11 12.75 -4.07 9.96
CA GLU A 11 12.48 -4.87 8.77
C GLU A 11 12.74 -4.02 7.52
N GLY A 12 13.50 -4.59 6.57
CA GLY A 12 13.74 -3.97 5.27
C GLY A 12 12.44 -3.75 4.49
N PRO A 13 12.48 -2.97 3.40
CA PRO A 13 11.29 -2.70 2.62
C PRO A 13 10.84 -3.97 1.89
N LYS A 14 9.71 -4.55 2.30
CA LYS A 14 9.06 -5.67 1.61
C LYS A 14 8.19 -5.15 0.49
N ALA A 15 8.48 -5.60 -0.74
CA ALA A 15 7.63 -5.33 -1.89
C ALA A 15 6.95 -6.61 -2.36
N TRP A 16 5.63 -6.54 -2.45
CA TRP A 16 4.76 -7.62 -2.87
C TRP A 16 4.16 -7.30 -4.24
N ARG A 17 4.27 -8.24 -5.19
CA ARG A 17 3.75 -8.11 -6.55
C ARG A 17 2.61 -9.09 -6.79
N PRO A 18 1.49 -8.65 -7.40
CA PRO A 18 0.50 -9.58 -7.92
C PRO A 18 1.12 -10.39 -9.05
N HIS A 19 0.87 -11.69 -9.05
CA HIS A 19 1.30 -12.65 -10.05
C HIS A 19 0.11 -13.49 -10.46
N ILE A 20 -0.25 -13.47 -11.75
CA ILE A 20 -1.27 -14.34 -12.31
C ILE A 20 -0.56 -15.62 -12.72
N GLY A 21 -0.85 -16.70 -12.00
CA GLY A 21 -0.41 -18.06 -12.32
C GLY A 21 -1.60 -18.91 -12.75
N VAL A 22 -1.33 -20.11 -13.26
CA VAL A 22 -2.36 -21.12 -13.49
C VAL A 22 -2.30 -22.11 -12.34
N ASP A 23 -3.43 -22.38 -11.69
CA ASP A 23 -3.50 -23.40 -10.63
C ASP A 23 -3.27 -24.79 -11.24
N ASP A 24 -2.28 -25.52 -10.72
CA ASP A 24 -1.92 -26.87 -11.16
C ASP A 24 -3.06 -27.90 -10.98
N ALA A 25 -4.04 -27.62 -10.11
CA ALA A 25 -5.16 -28.51 -9.80
C ALA A 25 -6.40 -28.27 -10.66
N ALA A 26 -6.69 -27.02 -11.01
CA ALA A 26 -7.93 -26.63 -11.70
C ALA A 26 -7.70 -26.10 -13.12
N GLY A 27 -6.47 -25.68 -13.47
CA GLY A 27 -6.17 -25.05 -14.75
C GLY A 27 -6.72 -23.63 -14.91
N GLU A 28 -7.23 -23.05 -13.83
CA GLU A 28 -7.82 -21.70 -13.81
C GLU A 28 -6.76 -20.65 -13.46
N GLU A 29 -6.92 -19.43 -13.98
CA GLU A 29 -6.04 -18.31 -13.64
C GLU A 29 -6.25 -17.88 -12.18
N GLU A 30 -5.21 -17.97 -11.37
CA GLU A 30 -5.21 -17.53 -9.98
C GLU A 30 -4.29 -16.32 -9.79
N LEU A 31 -4.83 -15.28 -9.14
CA LEU A 31 -4.05 -14.13 -8.71
C LEU A 31 -3.39 -14.42 -7.37
N SER A 32 -2.08 -14.67 -7.41
CA SER A 32 -1.24 -14.85 -6.23
C SER A 32 -0.42 -13.58 -5.93
N VAL A 33 0.20 -13.52 -4.75
CA VAL A 33 1.08 -12.42 -4.36
C VAL A 33 2.48 -12.96 -4.11
N VAL A 34 3.46 -12.43 -4.84
CA VAL A 34 4.86 -12.87 -4.77
C VAL A 34 5.72 -11.75 -4.17
N GLN A 35 6.44 -12.06 -3.09
CA GLN A 35 7.47 -11.17 -2.56
C GLN A 35 8.63 -11.10 -3.55
N THR A 36 8.92 -9.93 -4.09
CA THR A 36 9.94 -9.76 -5.15
C THR A 36 11.17 -8.99 -4.69
N VAL A 37 11.09 -8.31 -3.56
CA VAL A 37 12.25 -7.66 -2.93
C VAL A 37 12.62 -8.46 -1.69
N SER A 38 13.84 -8.99 -1.70
CA SER A 38 14.46 -9.65 -0.55
C SER A 38 14.70 -8.63 0.56
N ASP A 39 14.62 -9.05 1.83
CA ASP A 39 14.78 -8.21 3.02
C ASP A 39 16.23 -7.69 3.13
N GLN A 40 16.58 -6.72 2.30
CA GLN A 40 17.86 -6.06 2.34
C GLN A 40 17.78 -4.89 3.31
N LEU A 41 18.57 -5.01 4.38
CA LEU A 41 18.68 -4.00 5.42
C LEU A 41 19.52 -2.83 4.91
N PHE A 42 18.89 -1.69 4.72
CA PHE A 42 19.59 -0.43 4.43
C PHE A 42 19.79 0.42 5.71
N ARG A 43 19.22 0.00 6.85
CA ARG A 43 19.40 0.60 8.18
C ARG A 43 19.70 -0.46 9.22
N ASP A 44 20.55 -0.11 10.19
CA ASP A 44 20.82 -0.94 11.37
C ASP A 44 19.82 -0.67 12.49
N GLU A 45 19.92 -1.46 13.56
CA GLU A 45 19.06 -1.37 14.75
C GLU A 45 19.10 -0.01 15.44
N GLU A 46 20.20 0.73 15.28
CA GLU A 46 20.37 2.08 15.80
C GLU A 46 19.92 3.16 14.81
N GLY A 47 19.36 2.77 13.67
CA GLY A 47 18.85 3.67 12.63
C GLY A 47 19.96 4.32 11.79
N ARG A 48 21.17 3.76 11.76
CA ARG A 48 22.27 4.22 10.91
C ARG A 48 22.26 3.50 9.58
N LEU A 49 22.83 4.14 8.56
CA LEU A 49 22.96 3.56 7.23
C LEU A 49 23.85 2.32 7.28
N VAL A 50 23.35 1.21 6.73
CA VAL A 50 24.17 0.03 6.43
C VAL A 50 24.81 0.25 5.05
N PRO A 51 26.15 0.24 4.94
CA PRO A 51 26.83 0.41 3.65
C PRO A 51 26.76 -0.90 2.85
N ASP A 52 25.58 -1.18 2.30
CA ASP A 52 25.36 -2.26 1.36
C ASP A 52 24.93 -1.68 0.01
N SER A 53 25.80 -1.86 -0.99
CA SER A 53 25.53 -1.45 -2.37
C SER A 53 24.39 -2.24 -3.02
N GLN A 54 24.09 -3.43 -2.49
CA GLN A 54 22.98 -4.26 -2.97
C GLN A 54 21.65 -3.76 -2.44
N ALA A 55 21.60 -3.20 -1.21
CA ALA A 55 20.43 -2.66 -0.51
C ALA A 55 19.82 -1.42 -1.18
N SER A 56 19.42 -1.58 -2.44
CA SER A 56 18.88 -0.54 -3.30
C SER A 56 17.49 -0.90 -3.77
N LEU A 57 16.67 0.12 -4.02
CA LEU A 57 15.33 -0.06 -4.51
C LEU A 57 15.31 0.08 -6.04
N GLN A 58 14.84 -0.95 -6.72
CA GLN A 58 14.58 -0.94 -8.16
C GLN A 58 13.08 -0.95 -8.42
N LEU A 59 12.61 0.03 -9.19
CA LEU A 59 11.21 0.17 -9.58
C LEU A 59 11.11 0.19 -11.10
N GLN A 60 10.25 -0.65 -11.67
CA GLN A 60 9.93 -0.56 -13.09
C GLN A 60 8.63 0.21 -13.26
N LEU A 61 8.63 1.22 -14.12
CA LEU A 61 7.45 2.09 -14.29
C LEU A 61 6.26 1.33 -14.85
N GLN A 62 6.52 0.31 -15.67
CA GLN A 62 5.49 -0.61 -16.17
C GLN A 62 4.67 -1.27 -15.06
N ASP A 63 5.24 -1.49 -13.87
CA ASP A 63 4.52 -2.11 -12.74
C ASP A 63 3.40 -1.21 -12.19
N PHE A 64 3.40 0.08 -12.55
CA PHE A 64 2.44 1.09 -12.13
C PHE A 64 1.55 1.58 -13.28
N ALA A 65 1.72 1.02 -14.48
CA ALA A 65 0.95 1.34 -15.67
C ALA A 65 -0.12 0.28 -15.93
N THR A 66 -1.22 0.68 -16.58
CA THR A 66 -2.12 -0.30 -17.22
C THR A 66 -1.47 -0.83 -18.49
N GLU A 67 -1.85 -2.03 -18.93
CA GLU A 67 -1.32 -2.63 -20.17
C GLU A 67 -1.49 -1.69 -21.38
N ALA A 68 -2.68 -1.12 -21.54
CA ALA A 68 -2.97 -0.14 -22.59
C ALA A 68 -2.12 1.15 -22.50
N PHE A 69 -1.58 1.47 -21.33
CA PHE A 69 -0.64 2.58 -21.15
C PHE A 69 0.79 2.15 -21.44
N ALA A 70 1.18 0.94 -21.04
CA ALA A 70 2.49 0.37 -21.31
C ALA A 70 2.75 0.12 -22.80
N GLU A 71 1.74 -0.29 -23.56
CA GLU A 71 1.84 -0.46 -25.02
C GLU A 71 2.17 0.84 -25.76
N LYS A 72 1.74 1.99 -25.21
CA LYS A 72 1.95 3.31 -25.83
C LYS A 72 3.34 3.88 -25.58
N PHE A 73 4.02 3.40 -24.54
CA PHE A 73 5.30 3.95 -24.09
C PHE A 73 6.30 2.82 -23.84
N SER A 74 7.15 2.56 -24.84
CA SER A 74 8.25 1.59 -24.75
C SER A 74 9.24 1.88 -23.62
N ASP A 75 9.29 3.14 -23.18
CA ASP A 75 10.24 3.63 -22.18
C ASP A 75 9.87 3.21 -20.76
N LEU A 76 8.67 2.65 -20.53
CA LEU A 76 8.25 2.19 -19.20
C LEU A 76 9.00 0.94 -18.71
N SER A 77 9.73 0.27 -19.61
CA SER A 77 10.67 -0.80 -19.28
C SER A 77 11.93 -0.31 -18.55
N GLN A 78 12.15 1.02 -18.51
CA GLN A 78 13.28 1.60 -17.78
C GLN A 78 13.13 1.36 -16.28
N SER A 79 14.19 0.81 -15.68
CA SER A 79 14.29 0.61 -14.23
C SER A 79 14.78 1.89 -13.57
N THR A 80 14.00 2.41 -12.62
CA THR A 80 14.41 3.48 -11.71
C THR A 80 15.17 2.86 -10.55
N HIS A 81 16.45 3.21 -10.42
CA HIS A 81 17.31 2.76 -9.32
C HIS A 81 17.42 3.85 -8.26
N ILE A 82 17.17 3.49 -7.01
CA ILE A 82 17.30 4.37 -5.84
C ILE A 82 18.30 3.71 -4.88
N SER A 83 19.43 4.36 -4.63
CA SER A 83 20.48 3.83 -3.74
C SER A 83 20.04 3.79 -2.27
N ALA A 84 20.69 2.92 -1.48
CA ALA A 84 20.52 2.84 -0.03
C ALA A 84 20.66 4.21 0.65
N GLU A 85 21.69 4.98 0.26
CA GLU A 85 21.96 6.33 0.75
C GLU A 85 20.81 7.30 0.45
N THR A 86 20.24 7.20 -0.75
CA THR A 86 19.12 8.04 -1.16
C THR A 86 17.87 7.68 -0.36
N LEU A 87 17.56 6.40 -0.20
CA LEU A 87 16.45 5.92 0.63
C LEU A 87 16.61 6.39 2.08
N PHE A 88 17.81 6.23 2.64
CA PHE A 88 18.12 6.64 4.00
C PHE A 88 17.88 8.13 4.23
N SER A 89 18.38 8.98 3.33
CA SER A 89 18.22 10.44 3.43
C SER A 89 16.76 10.89 3.24
N LEU A 90 16.02 10.24 2.34
CA LEU A 90 14.59 10.50 2.14
C LEU A 90 13.79 10.19 3.40
N LEU A 91 14.07 9.06 4.04
CA LEU A 91 13.41 8.63 5.27
C LEU A 91 13.77 9.53 6.45
N GLU A 92 15.05 9.87 6.65
CA GLU A 92 15.45 10.83 7.70
C GLU A 92 14.74 12.17 7.56
N ARG A 93 14.61 12.65 6.31
CA ARG A 93 13.89 13.89 6.02
C ARG A 93 12.40 13.76 6.34
N ALA A 94 11.78 12.64 5.99
CA ALA A 94 10.37 12.38 6.27
C ALA A 94 10.10 12.28 7.78
N GLU A 95 10.92 11.54 8.51
CA GLU A 95 10.83 11.38 9.96
C GLU A 95 11.06 12.70 10.69
N THR A 96 12.04 13.50 10.25
CA THR A 96 12.30 14.83 10.82
C THR A 96 11.10 15.76 10.62
N LYS A 97 10.48 15.74 9.43
CA LYS A 97 9.24 16.50 9.20
C LYS A 97 8.10 15.98 10.08
N ALA A 98 7.94 14.67 10.22
CA ALA A 98 6.91 14.08 11.06
C ALA A 98 7.10 14.45 12.55
N ARG A 99 8.35 14.42 13.05
CA ARG A 99 8.69 14.86 14.42
C ARG A 99 8.33 16.32 14.65
N ARG A 100 8.69 17.20 13.72
CA ARG A 100 8.36 18.63 13.75
C ARG A 100 6.86 18.88 13.83
N VAL A 101 6.09 18.20 12.99
CA VAL A 101 4.61 18.28 13.02
C VAL A 101 4.05 17.82 14.37
N LYS A 102 4.55 16.70 14.91
CA LYS A 102 4.11 16.17 16.22
C LYS A 102 4.42 17.12 17.37
N LEU A 103 5.57 17.80 17.33
CA LEU A 103 5.98 18.74 18.37
C LEU A 103 5.37 20.14 18.18
N GLY A 104 4.56 20.35 17.12
CA GLY A 104 4.05 21.67 16.76
C GLY A 104 5.12 22.64 16.26
N GLU A 105 6.34 22.14 16.02
CA GLU A 105 7.47 22.89 15.48
C GLU A 105 7.34 23.02 13.97
N GLY A 106 6.47 23.93 13.53
CA GLY A 106 6.40 24.37 12.14
C GLY A 106 6.29 25.87 12.11
N LEU A 107 6.69 26.48 10.99
CA LEU A 107 6.30 27.86 10.73
C LEU A 107 4.76 27.86 10.59
N VAL A 108 4.07 28.09 11.70
CA VAL A 108 2.69 28.56 11.68
C VAL A 108 2.79 29.84 10.88
N ARG A 109 2.40 29.78 9.61
CA ARG A 109 2.13 31.00 8.87
C ARG A 109 1.15 31.74 9.76
N ASN A 110 1.62 32.84 10.31
CA ASN A 110 0.79 33.86 10.93
C ASN A 110 -0.22 34.26 9.86
N SER A 111 -1.34 33.54 9.80
CA SER A 111 -2.46 33.96 9.00
C SER A 111 -2.77 35.34 9.53
N THR A 112 -2.71 36.34 8.66
CA THR A 112 -3.08 37.71 9.01
C THR A 112 -4.37 37.63 9.83
N PRO A 113 -4.40 38.14 11.08
CA PRO A 113 -5.54 37.90 11.98
C PRO A 113 -6.88 38.42 11.42
N TRP A 114 -6.81 39.27 10.39
CA TRP A 114 -7.95 39.79 9.66
C TRP A 114 -8.38 38.96 8.42
N ALA A 115 -7.55 38.01 7.97
CA ALA A 115 -7.88 37.12 6.85
C ALA A 115 -8.63 35.89 7.35
N LYS A 116 -9.93 36.04 7.56
CA LYS A 116 -10.82 34.91 7.79
C LYS A 116 -10.81 34.04 6.53
N LYS A 117 -10.34 32.79 6.65
CA LYS A 117 -10.50 31.76 5.60
C LYS A 117 -11.97 31.79 5.17
N ARG A 118 -12.24 32.03 3.88
CA ARG A 118 -13.62 31.97 3.37
C ARG A 118 -14.15 30.59 3.75
N ARG A 119 -15.30 30.55 4.41
CA ARG A 119 -16.05 29.30 4.56
C ARG A 119 -16.22 28.78 3.14
N GLY A 120 -15.75 27.56 2.86
CA GLY A 120 -16.10 26.91 1.59
C GLY A 120 -17.62 27.02 1.47
N VAL A 121 -18.12 27.44 0.32
CA VAL A 121 -19.54 27.25 0.02
C VAL A 121 -19.78 25.77 0.28
N SER A 122 -20.75 25.46 1.14
CA SER A 122 -21.12 24.08 1.47
C SER A 122 -21.01 23.25 0.22
N THR A 123 -20.23 22.17 0.25
CA THR A 123 -20.36 21.14 -0.78
C THR A 123 -21.86 20.86 -0.87
N PRO A 124 -22.49 21.02 -2.05
CA PRO A 124 -23.88 20.66 -2.22
C PRO A 124 -24.08 19.25 -1.64
N PRO A 125 -25.23 18.96 -1.00
CA PRO A 125 -25.56 17.60 -0.64
C PRO A 125 -25.30 16.69 -1.84
N GLU A 126 -24.66 15.56 -1.60
CA GLU A 126 -24.41 14.56 -2.62
C GLU A 126 -25.77 14.05 -3.10
N GLU A 127 -26.27 14.57 -4.21
CA GLU A 127 -27.42 14.00 -4.92
C GLU A 127 -26.88 12.81 -5.71
N LEU A 128 -26.88 11.64 -5.08
CA LEU A 128 -26.75 10.40 -5.80
C LEU A 128 -28.01 10.22 -6.65
N ASP A 129 -27.83 9.88 -7.92
CA ASP A 129 -28.95 9.47 -8.78
C ASP A 129 -29.72 8.35 -8.05
N PRO A 130 -31.06 8.40 -7.93
CA PRO A 130 -31.84 7.39 -7.22
C PRO A 130 -31.62 5.97 -7.76
N VAL A 131 -31.16 5.82 -9.01
CA VAL A 131 -30.74 4.53 -9.56
C VAL A 131 -29.42 4.06 -8.95
N LEU A 132 -28.47 4.97 -8.72
CA LEU A 132 -27.18 4.67 -8.09
C LEU A 132 -27.33 4.48 -6.57
N GLU A 133 -28.25 5.19 -5.93
CA GLU A 133 -28.57 5.06 -4.50
C GLU A 133 -29.12 3.65 -4.19
N GLY A 134 -30.05 3.14 -5.02
CA GLY A 134 -30.58 1.79 -4.86
C GLY A 134 -29.53 0.68 -5.03
N ILE A 135 -28.55 0.88 -5.93
CA ILE A 135 -27.42 -0.06 -6.10
C ILE A 135 -26.52 -0.04 -4.87
N SER A 136 -26.23 1.15 -4.32
CA SER A 136 -25.39 1.31 -3.12
C SER A 136 -26.04 0.68 -1.89
N GLU A 137 -27.35 0.88 -1.69
CA GLU A 137 -28.09 0.28 -0.57
C GLU A 137 -28.12 -1.25 -0.66
N GLU A 138 -28.30 -1.80 -1.87
CA GLU A 138 -28.30 -3.25 -2.07
C GLU A 138 -26.91 -3.85 -1.77
N GLU A 139 -25.84 -3.18 -2.21
CA GLU A 139 -24.47 -3.61 -1.94
C GLU A 139 -24.10 -3.52 -0.46
N GLU A 140 -24.51 -2.45 0.23
CA GLU A 140 -24.30 -2.28 1.68
C GLU A 140 -25.05 -3.36 2.47
N GLN A 141 -26.30 -3.65 2.11
CA GLN A 141 -27.09 -4.73 2.72
C GLN A 141 -26.49 -6.10 2.45
N ARG A 142 -25.97 -6.34 1.24
CA ARG A 142 -25.31 -7.60 0.87
C ARG A 142 -24.00 -7.78 1.64
N ALA A 143 -23.22 -6.72 1.80
CA ALA A 143 -21.99 -6.72 2.59
C ALA A 143 -22.27 -6.95 4.08
N MET A 144 -23.28 -6.29 4.64
CA MET A 144 -23.67 -6.45 6.04
C MET A 144 -24.16 -7.87 6.33
N LYS A 145 -24.98 -8.46 5.46
CA LYS A 145 -25.42 -9.86 5.55
C LYS A 145 -24.22 -10.82 5.51
N LYS A 146 -23.29 -10.61 4.59
CA LYS A 146 -22.07 -11.44 4.46
C LYS A 146 -21.15 -11.30 5.68
N ALA A 147 -21.05 -10.12 6.28
CA ALA A 147 -20.27 -9.88 7.50
C ALA A 147 -20.90 -10.51 8.75
N THR A 148 -22.22 -10.67 8.79
CA THR A 148 -22.95 -11.30 9.91
C THR A 148 -23.10 -12.81 9.79
N MET A 149 -22.81 -13.40 8.62
CA MET A 149 -22.74 -14.85 8.48
C MET A 149 -21.38 -15.31 9.00
N ASP A 150 -21.35 -15.89 10.20
CA ASP A 150 -20.25 -16.73 10.64
C ASP A 150 -20.03 -17.81 9.58
N ASP A 151 -18.86 -17.81 8.94
CA ASP A 151 -18.49 -18.81 7.94
C ASP A 151 -18.21 -20.15 8.63
N VAL A 152 -19.27 -20.85 9.02
CA VAL A 152 -19.20 -22.15 9.72
C VAL A 152 -18.52 -23.21 8.86
N SER A 153 -18.39 -22.97 7.54
CA SER A 153 -17.65 -23.83 6.62
C SER A 153 -16.13 -23.77 6.84
N TYR A 154 -15.62 -22.73 7.52
CA TYR A 154 -14.23 -22.60 7.94
C TYR A 154 -14.01 -23.04 9.41
N LYS A 155 -14.72 -24.07 9.86
CA LYS A 155 -14.28 -24.87 11.01
C LYS A 155 -13.65 -26.13 10.45
N ALA A 156 -12.32 -26.12 10.35
CA ALA A 156 -11.54 -27.32 10.10
C ALA A 156 -11.99 -28.42 11.06
N SER A 157 -12.42 -29.54 10.50
CA SER A 157 -12.56 -30.80 11.21
C SER A 157 -11.22 -31.14 11.85
N SER A 158 -11.06 -30.74 13.11
CA SER A 158 -10.02 -31.23 13.99
C SER A 158 -10.37 -32.67 14.37
N SER A 159 -9.98 -33.63 13.53
CA SER A 159 -9.83 -35.03 13.93
C SER A 159 -8.35 -35.40 13.86
N LYS A 160 -7.67 -35.01 14.94
CA LYS A 160 -6.67 -35.76 15.71
C LYS A 160 -6.05 -36.99 15.01
N ALA A 161 -4.76 -36.87 14.68
CA ALA A 161 -3.85 -38.00 14.51
C ALA A 161 -3.36 -38.50 15.90
N GLU A 162 -3.45 -39.80 16.13
CA GLU A 162 -2.59 -40.63 17.02
C GLU A 162 -2.51 -41.99 16.30
N LEU A 163 -1.39 -42.34 15.66
CA LEU A 163 -0.31 -43.19 16.19
C LEU A 163 -0.82 -44.48 16.86
N GLU A 164 -0.92 -45.60 16.10
CA GLU A 164 0.07 -46.70 16.07
C GLU A 164 -0.28 -47.68 14.93
#